data_AF-A0A447SNM6-F1
#
_entry.id   AF-A0A447SNM6-F1
#
_cell.length_a   1.000
_cell.length_b   1.000
_cell.length_c   1.000
_cell.angle_alpha   90.00
_cell.angle_beta   90.00
_cell.angle_gamma   90.00
#
_symmetry.space_group_name_H-M   'P 1'
#
loop_
_entity.id
_entity.type
_entity.pdbx_description
1 polymer ?
#
loop_
_entity_poly.entity_id
_entity_poly.type
_entity_poly.pdbx_seq_one_letter_code
_entity_poly.pdbx_strand_id
1 'polypeptide(L)'
;MKITYCKLKKSIQKKLLEFFVAEVTARTAANLLDIQPNTAALFYHKIRLVIGYHLSLEVNEIFEGEIELDESYFGGHRKGKRGRGAAGKVAVFGLLKRQGKVFTVVVENTKSETLLPVIKRKIKPDSWVYTDTYRSYDALDVSEFHHERINHSELFAVKQNHINGIENFWNQAKRILRKYNGISRKNFPLFLKECEFRFNFGTPKEQLKILRKWCEI
;
A
#
# COMPACT_ATOMS: atom_id res chain seq x y z
N MET A 1 -6.21 -3.50 -18.46
CA MET A 1 -7.52 -3.85 -17.89
C MET A 1 -8.33 -2.59 -17.71
N LYS A 2 -9.65 -2.61 -17.93
CA LYS A 2 -10.55 -1.46 -17.77
C LYS A 2 -11.89 -1.88 -17.14
N ILE A 3 -12.71 -0.91 -16.75
CA ILE A 3 -14.06 -1.20 -16.27
C ILE A 3 -14.95 -1.54 -17.48
N THR A 4 -15.29 -2.82 -17.63
CA THR A 4 -16.22 -3.31 -18.65
C THR A 4 -17.57 -3.68 -18.05
N TYR A 5 -18.60 -3.76 -18.91
CA TYR A 5 -19.97 -4.17 -18.57
C TYR A 5 -20.59 -3.37 -17.41
N CYS A 6 -20.43 -2.04 -17.44
CA CYS A 6 -21.03 -1.14 -16.45
C CYS A 6 -22.32 -0.51 -17.02
N LYS A 7 -23.47 -0.85 -16.44
CA LYS A 7 -24.78 -0.32 -16.84
C LYS A 7 -25.07 1.08 -16.26
N LEU A 8 -24.21 1.62 -15.40
CA LEU A 8 -24.38 2.96 -14.83
C LEU A 8 -24.18 4.03 -15.90
N LYS A 9 -24.94 5.12 -15.84
CA LYS A 9 -24.71 6.31 -16.68
C LYS A 9 -23.29 6.85 -16.47
N LYS A 10 -22.65 7.38 -17.52
CA LYS A 10 -21.28 7.94 -17.43
C LYS A 10 -21.15 9.06 -16.39
N SER A 11 -22.20 9.86 -16.18
CA SER A 11 -22.25 10.87 -15.10
C SER A 11 -22.10 10.25 -13.71
N ILE A 12 -22.82 9.15 -13.43
CA ILE A 12 -22.73 8.41 -12.17
C ILE A 12 -21.35 7.78 -12.02
N GLN A 13 -20.80 7.19 -13.08
CA GLN A 13 -19.45 6.62 -13.06
C GLN A 13 -18.39 7.67 -12.70
N LYS A 14 -18.46 8.86 -13.31
CA LYS A 14 -17.56 9.99 -12.99
C LYS A 14 -17.69 10.43 -11.53
N LYS A 15 -18.92 10.51 -10.99
CA LYS A 15 -19.15 10.82 -9.57
C LYS A 15 -18.65 9.74 -8.62
N LEU A 16 -18.79 8.47 -8.97
CA LEU A 16 -18.23 7.37 -8.18
C LEU A 16 -16.70 7.41 -8.16
N LEU A 17 -16.04 7.81 -9.25
CA LEU A 17 -14.58 8.04 -9.23
C LEU A 17 -14.20 9.22 -8.33
N GLU A 18 -14.93 10.32 -8.39
CA GLU A 18 -14.71 11.48 -7.50
C GLU A 18 -14.87 11.09 -6.02
N PHE A 19 -15.94 10.36 -5.69
CA PHE A 19 -16.17 9.84 -4.34
C PHE A 19 -15.13 8.82 -3.90
N PHE A 20 -14.68 7.95 -4.80
CA PHE A 20 -13.60 7.02 -4.50
C PHE A 20 -12.34 7.79 -4.12
N VAL A 21 -11.91 8.75 -4.94
CA VAL A 21 -10.72 9.57 -4.68
C VAL A 21 -10.87 10.37 -3.38
N ALA A 22 -12.04 10.94 -3.11
CA ALA A 22 -12.37 11.65 -1.88
C ALA A 22 -12.53 10.74 -0.64
N GLU A 23 -12.24 9.44 -0.75
CA GLU A 23 -12.34 8.44 0.31
C GLU A 23 -13.74 8.31 0.93
N VAL A 24 -14.77 8.62 0.16
CA VAL A 24 -16.17 8.40 0.52
C VAL A 24 -16.46 6.91 0.38
N THR A 25 -17.02 6.28 1.43
CA THR A 25 -17.31 4.85 1.39
C THR A 25 -18.35 4.51 0.31
N ALA A 26 -18.29 3.31 -0.26
CA ALA A 26 -19.26 2.88 -1.27
C ALA A 26 -20.72 2.96 -0.78
N ARG A 27 -20.96 2.73 0.51
CA ARG A 27 -22.29 2.86 1.13
C ARG A 27 -22.78 4.30 1.12
N THR A 28 -21.92 5.24 1.53
CA THR A 28 -22.24 6.67 1.50
C THR A 28 -22.42 7.16 0.06
N ALA A 29 -21.53 6.77 -0.85
CA ALA A 29 -21.63 7.10 -2.27
C ALA A 29 -22.94 6.58 -2.90
N ALA A 30 -23.37 5.37 -2.54
CA ALA A 30 -24.62 4.80 -3.01
C ALA A 30 -25.83 5.62 -2.55
N ASN A 31 -25.85 6.01 -1.27
CA ASN A 31 -26.92 6.83 -0.71
C ASN A 31 -26.98 8.23 -1.35
N LEU A 32 -25.83 8.89 -1.54
CA LEU A 32 -25.77 10.23 -2.15
C LEU A 32 -26.14 10.25 -3.64
N LEU A 33 -25.94 9.14 -4.36
CA LEU A 33 -26.26 9.02 -5.79
C LEU A 33 -27.59 8.33 -6.06
N ASP A 34 -28.31 7.95 -5.00
CA ASP A 34 -29.56 7.18 -5.06
C ASP A 34 -29.43 5.91 -5.94
N ILE A 35 -28.37 5.13 -5.69
CA ILE A 35 -28.13 3.85 -6.36
C ILE A 35 -28.05 2.70 -5.37
N GLN A 36 -28.24 1.48 -5.87
CA GLN A 36 -28.18 0.29 -5.03
C GLN A 36 -26.77 0.10 -4.40
N PRO A 37 -26.64 -0.17 -3.08
CA PRO A 37 -25.35 -0.24 -2.39
C PRO A 37 -24.33 -1.26 -2.93
N ASN A 38 -24.79 -2.45 -3.34
CA ASN A 38 -23.91 -3.46 -3.94
C ASN A 38 -23.40 -3.02 -5.32
N THR A 39 -24.14 -2.17 -6.03
CA THR A 39 -23.71 -1.60 -7.31
C THR A 39 -22.53 -0.66 -7.10
N ALA A 40 -22.61 0.24 -6.11
CA ALA A 40 -21.48 1.10 -5.75
C ALA A 40 -20.28 0.28 -5.22
N ALA A 41 -20.55 -0.74 -4.38
CA ALA A 41 -19.51 -1.60 -3.84
C ALA A 41 -18.78 -2.40 -4.94
N LEU A 42 -19.52 -2.94 -5.91
CA LEU A 42 -18.97 -3.61 -7.08
C LEU A 42 -18.15 -2.65 -7.94
N PHE A 43 -18.64 -1.42 -8.15
CA PHE A 43 -17.90 -0.41 -8.91
C PHE A 43 -16.57 -0.08 -8.22
N TYR A 44 -16.57 0.14 -6.91
CA TYR A 44 -15.35 0.37 -6.12
C TYR A 44 -14.40 -0.84 -6.16
N HIS A 45 -14.94 -2.06 -6.11
CA HIS A 45 -14.15 -3.26 -6.28
C HIS A 45 -13.47 -3.30 -7.65
N LYS A 46 -14.19 -2.97 -8.73
CA LYS A 46 -13.62 -2.87 -10.08
C LYS A 46 -12.53 -1.80 -10.19
N ILE A 47 -12.70 -0.63 -9.55
CA ILE A 47 -11.63 0.38 -9.49
C ILE A 47 -10.36 -0.21 -8.86
N ARG A 48 -10.49 -0.92 -7.73
CA ARG A 48 -9.33 -1.55 -7.07
C ARG A 48 -8.66 -2.63 -7.92
N LEU A 49 -9.44 -3.40 -8.69
CA LEU A 49 -8.89 -4.36 -9.65
C LEU A 49 -8.09 -3.66 -10.75
N VAL A 50 -8.61 -2.55 -11.30
CA VAL A 50 -7.91 -1.74 -12.30
C VAL A 50 -6.61 -1.17 -11.72
N ILE A 51 -6.66 -0.61 -10.50
CA ILE A 51 -5.46 -0.14 -9.78
C ILE A 51 -4.44 -1.27 -9.62
N GLY A 52 -4.88 -2.42 -9.08
CA GLY A 52 -4.01 -3.57 -8.87
C GLY A 52 -3.36 -4.07 -10.16
N TYR A 53 -4.12 -4.10 -11.27
CA TYR A 53 -3.60 -4.45 -12.58
C TYR A 53 -2.53 -3.45 -13.05
N HIS A 54 -2.80 -2.15 -13.01
CA HIS A 54 -1.83 -1.15 -13.49
C HIS A 54 -0.55 -1.11 -12.63
N LEU A 55 -0.69 -1.20 -11.31
CA LEU A 55 0.46 -1.34 -10.42
C LEU A 55 1.24 -2.64 -10.68
N SER A 56 0.55 -3.73 -11.10
CA SER A 56 1.23 -4.98 -11.45
C SER A 56 2.09 -4.88 -12.71
N LEU A 57 1.78 -3.97 -13.63
CA LEU A 57 2.62 -3.72 -14.80
C LEU A 57 3.93 -3.01 -14.43
N GLU A 58 3.90 -2.23 -13.35
CA GLU A 58 5.08 -1.57 -12.76
C GLU A 58 5.85 -2.49 -11.80
N VAL A 59 5.43 -3.76 -11.60
CA VAL A 59 6.13 -4.70 -10.70
C VAL A 59 7.53 -5.06 -11.17
N ASN A 60 7.87 -4.88 -12.44
CA ASN A 60 9.24 -5.11 -12.90
C ASN A 60 10.15 -3.88 -12.69
N GLU A 61 9.61 -2.76 -12.18
CA GLU A 61 10.42 -1.62 -11.77
C GLU A 61 11.31 -2.03 -10.58
N ILE A 62 12.62 -1.91 -10.80
CA ILE A 62 13.67 -2.14 -9.80
C ILE A 62 13.98 -0.79 -9.15
N PHE A 63 14.02 -0.79 -7.83
CA PHE A 63 14.33 0.36 -7.01
C PHE A 63 15.84 0.51 -6.95
N GLU A 64 16.33 1.75 -7.07
CA GLU A 64 17.74 2.09 -6.94
C GLU A 64 17.90 3.39 -6.15
N GLY A 65 19.05 3.53 -5.49
CA GLY A 65 19.39 4.69 -4.66
C GLY A 65 19.11 4.42 -3.18
N GLU A 66 18.34 5.29 -2.54
CA GLU A 66 17.97 5.18 -1.12
C GLU A 66 16.57 4.56 -0.93
N ILE A 67 16.51 3.39 -0.30
CA ILE A 67 15.28 2.61 -0.09
C ILE A 67 15.05 2.37 1.41
N GLU A 68 13.87 2.74 1.89
CA GLU A 68 13.39 2.41 3.24
C GLU A 68 12.60 1.09 3.19
N LEU A 69 12.89 0.18 4.13
CA LEU A 69 12.17 -1.09 4.29
C LEU A 69 11.54 -1.16 5.68
N ASP A 70 10.30 -1.63 5.72
CA ASP A 70 9.58 -1.83 6.98
C ASP A 70 8.43 -2.82 6.80
N GLU A 71 7.99 -3.43 7.90
CA GLU A 71 6.84 -4.33 7.92
C GLU A 71 5.71 -3.82 8.80
N SER A 72 4.48 -4.10 8.37
CA SER A 72 3.28 -3.69 9.09
C SER A 72 2.25 -4.81 9.14
N TYR A 73 1.46 -4.80 10.22
CA TYR A 73 0.48 -5.84 10.51
C TYR A 73 -0.94 -5.26 10.48
N PHE A 74 -1.77 -5.81 9.60
CA PHE A 74 -3.15 -5.36 9.40
C PHE A 74 -4.16 -6.41 9.84
N GLY A 75 -5.28 -5.98 10.40
CA GLY A 75 -6.35 -6.85 10.88
C GLY A 75 -7.19 -6.20 11.96
N GLY A 76 -8.37 -6.77 12.21
CA GLY A 76 -9.29 -6.28 13.24
C GLY A 76 -8.65 -6.31 14.64
N HIS A 77 -9.12 -5.42 15.52
CA HIS A 77 -8.69 -5.42 16.92
C HIS A 77 -9.11 -6.74 17.59
N ARG A 78 -8.17 -7.41 18.25
CA ARG A 78 -8.41 -8.63 19.02
C ARG A 78 -7.67 -8.52 20.36
N LYS A 79 -8.24 -9.11 21.41
CA LYS A 79 -7.54 -9.30 22.69
C LYS A 79 -6.35 -10.26 22.46
N GLY A 80 -5.20 -9.97 23.05
CA GLY A 80 -3.97 -10.76 22.90
C GLY A 80 -2.76 -9.95 22.40
N LYS A 81 -1.73 -10.66 21.95
CA LYS A 81 -0.45 -10.08 21.49
C LYS A 81 -0.67 -8.98 20.44
N ARG A 82 -0.10 -7.80 20.65
CA ARG A 82 -0.05 -6.70 19.68
C ARG A 82 1.23 -6.81 18.84
N GLY A 83 1.21 -6.30 17.61
CA GLY A 83 2.37 -6.31 16.71
C GLY A 83 2.73 -7.68 16.14
N ARG A 84 4.03 -7.97 16.03
CA ARG A 84 4.60 -9.17 15.40
C ARG A 84 4.07 -10.46 16.03
N GLY A 85 3.59 -11.39 15.21
CA GLY A 85 3.00 -12.67 15.67
C GLY A 85 1.60 -12.55 16.29
N ALA A 86 0.91 -11.43 16.11
CA ALA A 86 -0.49 -11.31 16.51
C ALA A 86 -1.39 -12.22 15.65
N ALA A 87 -2.03 -13.21 16.28
CA ALA A 87 -2.91 -14.14 15.60
C ALA A 87 -4.04 -13.43 14.86
N GLY A 88 -4.29 -13.84 13.62
CA GLY A 88 -5.37 -13.28 12.80
C GLY A 88 -4.96 -12.12 11.90
N LYS A 89 -3.79 -11.51 12.09
CA LYS A 89 -3.31 -10.39 11.26
C LYS A 89 -2.65 -10.85 9.96
N VAL A 90 -2.67 -9.96 8.97
CA VAL A 90 -1.96 -10.08 7.69
C VAL A 90 -0.67 -9.27 7.81
N ALA A 91 0.46 -9.93 7.59
CA ALA A 91 1.76 -9.26 7.50
C ALA A 91 1.94 -8.66 6.11
N VAL A 92 2.44 -7.43 6.06
CA VAL A 92 2.71 -6.69 4.83
C VAL A 92 4.13 -6.18 4.90
N PHE A 93 4.87 -6.37 3.82
CA PHE A 93 6.19 -5.80 3.63
C PHE A 93 6.12 -4.62 2.67
N GLY A 94 6.77 -3.51 3.03
CA GLY A 94 6.83 -2.30 2.23
C GLY A 94 8.26 -1.96 1.86
N LEU A 95 8.42 -1.41 0.65
CA LEU A 95 9.65 -0.84 0.12
C LEU A 95 9.33 0.57 -0.35
N LEU A 96 10.05 1.58 0.12
CA LEU A 96 9.86 2.97 -0.30
C LEU A 96 11.18 3.52 -0.84
N LYS A 97 11.20 3.89 -2.12
CA LYS A 97 12.29 4.73 -2.64
C LYS A 97 12.08 6.14 -2.09
N ARG A 98 13.09 6.71 -1.42
CA ARG A 98 13.00 8.09 -0.92
C ARG A 98 12.74 9.05 -2.09
N GLN A 99 11.82 9.99 -1.87
CA GLN A 99 11.31 10.90 -2.91
C GLN A 99 10.71 10.18 -4.15
N GLY A 100 10.37 8.90 -4.01
CA GLY A 100 9.84 8.07 -5.07
C GLY A 100 8.54 7.38 -4.66
N LYS A 101 8.35 6.16 -5.16
CA LYS A 101 7.13 5.37 -4.95
C LYS A 101 7.33 4.36 -3.82
N VAL A 102 6.21 4.00 -3.19
CA VAL A 102 6.09 2.83 -2.33
C VAL A 102 5.65 1.62 -3.14
N PHE A 103 6.22 0.46 -2.80
CA PHE A 103 5.77 -0.85 -3.24
C PHE A 103 5.43 -1.68 -2.01
N THR A 104 4.29 -2.37 -2.06
CA THR A 104 3.84 -3.24 -0.97
C THR A 104 3.48 -4.63 -1.45
N VAL A 105 3.71 -5.61 -0.57
CA VAL A 105 3.38 -7.01 -0.80
C VAL A 105 2.91 -7.67 0.48
N VAL A 106 1.87 -8.50 0.38
CA VAL A 106 1.44 -9.36 1.49
C VAL A 106 2.42 -10.52 1.61
N VAL A 107 2.92 -10.75 2.82
CA VAL A 107 3.88 -11.82 3.11
C VAL A 107 3.30 -12.78 4.15
N GLU A 108 3.74 -14.03 4.12
CA GLU A 108 3.30 -15.04 5.09
C GLU A 108 3.83 -14.73 6.50
N ASN A 109 5.07 -14.24 6.58
CA ASN A 109 5.75 -13.86 7.80
C ASN A 109 6.82 -12.79 7.51
N THR A 110 7.39 -12.19 8.56
CA THR A 110 8.42 -11.14 8.46
C THR A 110 9.82 -11.66 8.79
N LYS A 111 10.12 -12.92 8.48
CA LYS A 111 11.46 -13.49 8.68
C LYS A 111 12.36 -13.18 7.48
N SER A 112 13.67 -13.15 7.70
CA SER A 112 14.69 -12.94 6.65
C SER A 112 14.49 -13.82 5.43
N GLU A 113 14.21 -15.12 5.62
CA GLU A 113 13.98 -16.10 4.55
C GLU A 113 12.83 -15.71 3.60
N THR A 114 11.84 -14.96 4.10
CA THR A 114 10.69 -14.48 3.32
C THR A 114 10.96 -13.10 2.71
N LEU A 115 11.67 -12.23 3.42
CA LEU A 115 11.88 -10.84 3.00
C LEU A 115 13.03 -10.68 1.99
N LEU A 116 14.16 -11.34 2.21
CA LEU A 116 15.36 -11.21 1.37
C LEU A 116 15.11 -11.50 -0.11
N PRO A 117 14.36 -12.55 -0.51
CA PRO A 117 14.07 -12.79 -1.93
C PRO A 117 13.26 -11.66 -2.57
N VAL A 118 12.39 -11.00 -1.80
CA VAL A 118 11.64 -9.83 -2.27
C VAL A 118 12.59 -8.65 -2.48
N ILE A 119 13.45 -8.39 -1.49
CA ILE A 119 14.45 -7.31 -1.53
C ILE A 119 15.36 -7.47 -2.74
N LYS A 120 16.00 -8.62 -2.92
CA LYS A 120 16.93 -8.89 -4.04
C LYS A 120 16.28 -8.80 -5.41
N ARG A 121 15.01 -9.15 -5.53
CA ARG A 121 14.27 -9.02 -6.80
C ARG A 121 13.89 -7.58 -7.09
N LYS A 122 13.76 -6.73 -6.07
CA LYS A 122 13.16 -5.40 -6.18
C LYS A 122 14.14 -4.26 -6.02
N ILE A 123 15.31 -4.49 -5.46
CA ILE A 123 16.31 -3.45 -5.22
C ILE A 123 17.56 -3.82 -6.00
N LYS A 124 18.10 -2.85 -6.72
CA LYS A 124 19.36 -2.98 -7.44
C LYS A 124 20.51 -3.13 -6.43
N PRO A 125 21.45 -4.06 -6.66
CA PRO A 125 22.69 -4.14 -5.88
C PRO A 125 23.39 -2.77 -5.77
N ASP A 126 24.19 -2.59 -4.72
CA ASP A 126 24.87 -1.34 -4.35
C ASP A 126 23.94 -0.16 -3.99
N SER A 127 22.64 -0.42 -3.80
CA SER A 127 21.72 0.58 -3.25
C SER A 127 21.84 0.72 -1.74
N TRP A 128 21.44 1.88 -1.21
CA TRP A 128 21.32 2.15 0.22
C TRP A 128 19.98 1.66 0.74
N VAL A 129 20.02 0.83 1.77
CA VAL A 129 18.86 0.21 2.39
C VAL A 129 18.78 0.64 3.86
N TYR A 130 17.67 1.29 4.22
CA TYR A 130 17.41 1.78 5.57
C TYR A 130 16.33 0.93 6.24
N THR A 131 16.62 0.36 7.40
CA THR A 131 15.67 -0.46 8.16
C THR A 131 15.63 -0.09 9.64
N ASP A 132 14.66 -0.60 10.39
CA ASP A 132 14.73 -0.63 11.84
C ASP A 132 15.84 -1.60 12.33
N THR A 133 16.04 -1.70 13.64
CA THR A 133 17.02 -2.61 14.25
C THR A 133 16.53 -4.07 14.34
N TYR A 134 15.57 -4.48 13.49
CA TYR A 134 15.03 -5.82 13.56
C TYR A 134 15.99 -6.87 13.00
N ARG A 135 16.08 -8.02 13.71
CA ARG A 135 16.96 -9.14 13.37
C ARG A 135 16.69 -9.76 12.00
N SER A 136 15.47 -9.61 11.47
CA SER A 136 15.18 -10.14 10.13
C SER A 136 16.03 -9.47 9.04
N TYR A 137 16.60 -8.30 9.32
CA TYR A 137 17.47 -7.57 8.43
C TYR A 137 18.97 -7.88 8.63
N ASP A 138 19.35 -8.77 9.56
CA ASP A 138 20.76 -9.14 9.81
C ASP A 138 21.48 -9.67 8.56
N ALA A 139 20.76 -10.38 7.70
CA ALA A 139 21.31 -10.85 6.44
C ALA A 139 21.61 -9.74 5.42
N LEU A 140 21.14 -8.49 5.64
CA LEU A 140 21.50 -7.36 4.80
C LEU A 140 22.92 -6.84 5.08
N ASP A 141 23.42 -7.02 6.31
CA ASP A 141 24.78 -6.58 6.70
C ASP A 141 25.89 -7.32 5.91
N VAL A 142 25.59 -8.51 5.39
CA VAL A 142 26.50 -9.35 4.60
C VAL A 142 26.02 -9.52 3.15
N SER A 143 25.16 -8.61 2.69
CA SER A 143 24.57 -8.64 1.36
C SER A 143 25.26 -7.67 0.39
N GLU A 144 24.74 -7.58 -0.82
CA GLU A 144 25.18 -6.66 -1.88
C GLU A 144 24.62 -5.23 -1.71
N PHE A 145 24.09 -4.87 -0.54
CA PHE A 145 23.48 -3.57 -0.26
C PHE A 145 24.27 -2.78 0.79
N HIS A 146 24.27 -1.45 0.69
CA HIS A 146 24.73 -0.58 1.77
C HIS A 146 23.63 -0.50 2.83
N HIS A 147 23.78 -1.21 3.94
CA HIS A 147 22.75 -1.33 4.96
C HIS A 147 22.96 -0.36 6.12
N GLU A 148 21.94 0.44 6.40
CA GLU A 148 21.91 1.43 7.48
C GLU A 148 20.75 1.13 8.44
N ARG A 149 21.08 0.94 9.73
CA ARG A 149 20.08 0.62 10.76
C ARG A 149 19.68 1.86 11.53
N ILE A 150 18.38 2.08 11.62
CA ILE A 150 17.80 3.22 12.33
C ILE A 150 17.37 2.78 13.73
N ASN A 151 18.14 3.17 14.72
CA ASN A 151 17.77 3.01 16.12
C ASN A 151 16.85 4.14 16.61
N HIS A 152 15.55 3.87 16.66
CA HIS A 152 14.52 4.83 17.05
C HIS A 152 14.65 5.33 18.50
N SER A 153 15.43 4.67 19.36
CA SER A 153 15.66 5.13 20.74
C SER A 153 16.80 6.14 20.88
N GLU A 154 17.69 6.26 19.90
CA GLU A 154 18.94 7.03 20.02
C GLU A 154 19.03 8.22 19.05
N LEU A 155 18.13 8.31 18.07
CA LEU A 155 18.29 9.18 16.90
C LEU A 155 17.34 10.39 16.90
N PHE A 156 17.64 11.38 17.74
CA PHE A 156 17.25 12.78 17.48
C PHE A 156 18.34 13.57 16.71
N ALA A 157 19.51 12.96 16.44
CA ALA A 157 20.73 13.70 16.07
C ALA A 157 21.21 13.58 14.60
N VAL A 158 20.73 12.63 13.79
CA VAL A 158 21.22 12.46 12.39
C VAL A 158 20.06 12.61 11.40
N LYS A 159 19.91 13.80 10.82
CA LYS A 159 18.75 14.20 9.99
C LYS A 159 18.46 13.33 8.75
N GLN A 160 19.42 12.54 8.27
CA GLN A 160 19.30 11.75 7.02
C GLN A 160 19.10 10.25 7.25
N ASN A 161 19.23 9.76 8.49
CA ASN A 161 19.12 8.33 8.82
C ASN A 161 17.78 8.07 9.49
N HIS A 162 16.72 8.01 8.68
CA HIS A 162 15.35 7.73 9.14
C HIS A 162 14.59 6.82 8.18
N ILE A 163 13.51 6.21 8.67
CA ILE A 163 12.51 5.49 7.87
C ILE A 163 11.12 6.18 7.92
N ASN A 164 11.11 7.49 8.17
CA ASN A 164 9.89 8.29 8.36
C ASN A 164 8.93 8.23 7.16
N GLY A 165 9.45 8.02 5.95
CA GLY A 165 8.63 7.95 4.75
C GLY A 165 7.72 6.73 4.76
N ILE A 166 8.29 5.55 5.01
CA ILE A 166 7.52 4.29 5.02
C ILE A 166 6.62 4.21 6.26
N GLU A 167 7.05 4.76 7.40
CA GLU A 167 6.18 4.90 8.58
C GLU A 167 4.97 5.80 8.31
N ASN A 168 5.18 6.93 7.62
CA ASN A 168 4.10 7.82 7.19
C ASN A 168 3.13 7.08 6.26
N PHE A 169 3.64 6.30 5.31
CA PHE A 169 2.79 5.45 4.47
C PHE A 169 1.92 4.51 5.29
N TRP A 170 2.48 3.80 6.28
CA TRP A 170 1.70 2.92 7.15
C TRP A 170 0.63 3.65 7.95
N ASN A 171 0.94 4.86 8.44
CA ASN A 171 -0.01 5.68 9.18
C ASN A 171 -1.18 6.12 8.30
N GLN A 172 -0.92 6.52 7.07
CA GLN A 172 -1.96 6.85 6.09
C GLN A 172 -2.80 5.62 5.72
N ALA A 173 -2.16 4.50 5.38
CA ALA A 173 -2.86 3.25 5.06
C ALA A 173 -3.77 2.79 6.20
N LYS A 174 -3.27 2.75 7.44
CA LYS A 174 -4.08 2.39 8.62
C LYS A 174 -5.28 3.32 8.80
N ARG A 175 -5.13 4.63 8.56
CA ARG A 175 -6.21 5.61 8.68
C ARG A 175 -7.31 5.38 7.66
N ILE A 176 -6.95 5.17 6.40
CA ILE A 176 -7.89 4.88 5.30
C ILE A 176 -8.63 3.57 5.60
N LEU A 177 -7.89 2.52 5.97
CA LEU A 177 -8.45 1.18 6.13
C LEU A 177 -9.37 1.04 7.35
N ARG A 178 -9.20 1.89 8.38
CA ARG A 178 -10.10 1.94 9.55
C ARG A 178 -11.56 2.22 9.18
N LYS A 179 -11.82 2.96 8.10
CA LYS A 179 -13.18 3.30 7.63
C LYS A 179 -14.03 2.08 7.24
N TYR A 180 -13.39 0.95 6.95
CA TYR A 180 -14.07 -0.26 6.48
C TYR A 180 -14.49 -1.22 7.59
N ASN A 181 -14.15 -0.95 8.86
CA ASN A 181 -14.51 -1.78 10.02
C ASN A 181 -14.13 -3.27 9.90
N GLY A 182 -13.10 -3.57 9.11
CA GLY A 182 -12.66 -4.94 8.81
C GLY A 182 -12.74 -5.24 7.32
N ILE A 183 -11.72 -5.94 6.83
CA ILE A 183 -11.61 -6.33 5.43
C ILE A 183 -11.32 -7.82 5.40
N SER A 184 -12.08 -8.58 4.62
CA SER A 184 -11.85 -10.01 4.43
C SER A 184 -10.44 -10.24 3.87
N ARG A 185 -9.73 -11.28 4.34
CA ARG A 185 -8.37 -11.60 3.88
C ARG A 185 -8.26 -11.73 2.36
N LYS A 186 -9.26 -12.33 1.71
CA LYS A 186 -9.32 -12.47 0.25
C LYS A 186 -9.24 -11.13 -0.50
N ASN A 187 -9.90 -10.10 0.03
CA ASN A 187 -9.96 -8.78 -0.62
C ASN A 187 -8.86 -7.83 -0.15
N PHE A 188 -8.19 -8.12 0.97
CA PHE A 188 -7.19 -7.24 1.57
C PHE A 188 -6.09 -6.79 0.59
N PRO A 189 -5.54 -7.63 -0.29
CA PRO A 189 -4.54 -7.19 -1.28
C PRO A 189 -5.02 -6.02 -2.17
N LEU A 190 -6.30 -5.99 -2.54
CA LEU A 190 -6.86 -4.93 -3.37
C LEU A 190 -6.96 -3.59 -2.62
N PHE A 191 -7.25 -3.64 -1.31
CA PHE A 191 -7.27 -2.46 -0.46
C PHE A 191 -5.86 -1.95 -0.17
N LEU A 192 -4.90 -2.86 -0.01
CA LEU A 192 -3.49 -2.50 0.10
C LEU A 192 -3.00 -1.78 -1.16
N LYS A 193 -3.36 -2.28 -2.35
CA LYS A 193 -3.02 -1.64 -3.63
C LYS A 193 -3.72 -0.30 -3.85
N GLU A 194 -4.92 -0.11 -3.30
CA GLU A 194 -5.52 1.23 -3.22
C GLU A 194 -4.67 2.20 -2.39
N CYS A 195 -4.17 1.78 -1.22
CA CYS A 195 -3.29 2.63 -0.40
C CYS A 195 -1.97 2.95 -1.12
N GLU A 196 -1.36 1.97 -1.77
CA GLU A 196 -0.16 2.15 -2.61
C GLU A 196 -0.40 3.19 -3.72
N PHE A 197 -1.52 3.07 -4.45
CA PHE A 197 -1.90 4.04 -5.48
C PHE A 197 -2.07 5.46 -4.90
N ARG A 198 -2.78 5.60 -3.78
CA ARG A 198 -3.03 6.91 -3.17
C ARG A 198 -1.73 7.60 -2.74
N PHE A 199 -0.77 6.84 -2.23
CA PHE A 199 0.52 7.37 -1.82
C PHE A 199 1.37 7.78 -3.04
N ASN A 200 1.35 6.97 -4.10
CA ASN A 200 2.24 7.15 -5.26
C ASN A 200 1.79 8.22 -6.25
N PHE A 201 0.48 8.51 -6.35
CA PHE A 201 -0.06 9.30 -7.46
C PHE A 201 -0.57 10.69 -7.07
N GLY A 202 0.03 11.28 -6.02
CA GLY A 202 -0.08 12.70 -5.70
C GLY A 202 -1.46 13.11 -5.19
N THR A 203 -1.88 14.32 -5.58
CA THR A 203 -3.12 14.96 -5.11
C THR A 203 -4.39 14.22 -5.59
N PRO A 204 -5.53 14.40 -4.92
CA PRO A 204 -6.83 13.90 -5.39
C PRO A 204 -7.12 14.23 -6.87
N LYS A 205 -6.74 15.41 -7.35
CA LYS A 205 -6.94 15.83 -8.74
C LYS A 205 -6.14 14.95 -9.72
N GLU A 206 -4.90 14.64 -9.39
CA GLU A 206 -4.02 13.78 -10.20
C GLU A 206 -4.49 12.34 -10.19
N GLN A 207 -4.82 11.82 -9.01
CA GLN A 207 -5.42 10.49 -8.84
C GLN A 207 -6.67 10.33 -9.69
N LEU A 208 -7.57 11.32 -9.67
CA LEU A 208 -8.80 11.29 -10.47
C LEU A 208 -8.50 11.28 -11.97
N LYS A 209 -7.54 12.09 -12.44
CA LYS A 209 -7.10 12.12 -13.84
C LYS A 209 -6.60 10.74 -14.29
N ILE A 210 -5.79 10.10 -13.45
CA ILE A 210 -5.24 8.76 -13.72
C ILE A 210 -6.35 7.72 -13.74
N LEU A 211 -7.25 7.71 -12.75
CA LEU A 211 -8.33 6.73 -12.70
C LEU A 211 -9.32 6.88 -13.86
N ARG A 212 -9.61 8.11 -14.31
CA ARG A 212 -10.40 8.34 -15.53
C ARG A 212 -9.75 7.71 -16.76
N LYS A 213 -8.42 7.86 -16.90
CA LYS A 213 -7.65 7.22 -17.98
C LYS A 213 -7.67 5.70 -17.87
N TRP A 214 -7.33 5.14 -16.71
CA TRP A 214 -7.24 3.69 -16.50
C TRP A 214 -8.60 2.97 -16.57
N CYS A 215 -9.66 3.62 -16.11
CA CYS A 215 -11.01 3.05 -16.15
C CYS A 215 -11.75 3.31 -17.46
N GLU A 216 -11.24 4.19 -18.33
CA GLU A 216 -11.90 4.70 -19.55
C GLU A 216 -13.27 5.36 -19.27
N ILE A 217 -13.29 6.34 -18.36
CA ILE A 217 -14.51 7.04 -17.88
C ILE A 217 -14.42 8.56 -18.06
#